data_AF-A0A7S1BD94-F1
#
_entry.id   AF-A0A7S1BD94-F1
#
_cell.length_a   1.000
_cell.length_b   1.000
_cell.length_c   1.000
_cell.angle_alpha   90.00
_cell.angle_beta   90.00
_cell.angle_gamma   90.00
#
_symmetry.space_group_name_H-M   'P 1'
#
loop_
_entity.id
_entity.type
_entity.pdbx_description
1 polymer ?
#
loop_
_entity_poly.entity_id
_entity_poly.type
_entity_poly.pdbx_seq_one_letter_code
_entity_poly.pdbx_strand_id
1 'polypeptide(L)'
;EDPHGMGRLVSLLGDGDESVRNAAILLLLGLSRSSAAVRQFIIFEEGMERLLAILHEEGGLGDSSVARDCLDLVAVLCGEGGGGRNMLASSRQALEMLVPLLEWWRCSEWRKESVEPEEEDEEEDEEE
;
A
#
# COMPACT_ATOMS: atom_id res chain seq x y z
N GLU A 1 -19.91 -8.56 19.34
CA GLU A 1 -18.78 -8.10 18.52
C GLU A 1 -18.95 -8.79 17.19
N ASP A 2 -19.23 -8.07 16.11
CA ASP A 2 -19.57 -8.68 14.82
C ASP A 2 -18.28 -9.19 14.15
N PRO A 3 -18.08 -10.51 14.02
CA PRO A 3 -16.82 -11.07 13.50
C PRO A 3 -16.58 -10.75 12.03
N HIS A 4 -17.55 -10.14 11.33
CA HIS A 4 -17.48 -9.87 9.89
C HIS A 4 -17.03 -8.44 9.53
N GLY A 5 -16.79 -7.57 10.52
CA GLY A 5 -16.48 -6.16 10.26
C GLY A 5 -15.28 -5.98 9.31
N MET A 6 -14.20 -6.73 9.54
CA MET A 6 -13.02 -6.69 8.67
C MET A 6 -13.28 -7.36 7.31
N GLY A 7 -14.04 -8.46 7.26
CA GLY A 7 -14.38 -9.14 6.00
C GLY A 7 -15.14 -8.22 5.05
N ARG A 8 -16.10 -7.45 5.58
CA ARG A 8 -16.83 -6.44 4.81
C ARG A 8 -15.92 -5.35 4.26
N LEU A 9 -14.92 -4.90 5.02
CA LEU A 9 -13.96 -3.90 4.56
C LEU A 9 -13.12 -4.42 3.39
N VAL A 10 -12.70 -5.69 3.43
CA VAL A 10 -11.95 -6.32 2.32
C VAL A 10 -12.85 -6.54 1.10
N SER A 11 -14.15 -6.81 1.29
CA SER A 11 -15.10 -6.89 0.17
C SER A 11 -15.27 -5.57 -0.58
N LEU A 12 -15.08 -4.41 0.07
CA LEU A 12 -15.17 -3.09 -0.58
C LEU A 12 -14.08 -2.84 -1.62
N LEU A 13 -12.98 -3.62 -1.61
CA LEU A 13 -11.97 -3.57 -2.68
C LEU A 13 -12.54 -4.03 -4.03
N GLY A 14 -13.61 -4.82 -4.04
CA GLY A 14 -14.30 -5.26 -5.25
C GLY A 14 -15.59 -4.48 -5.53
N ASP A 15 -15.80 -3.34 -4.89
CA ASP A 15 -16.97 -2.51 -5.15
C ASP A 15 -16.91 -1.91 -6.57
N GLY A 16 -18.07 -1.76 -7.21
CA GLY A 16 -18.17 -1.18 -8.55
C GLY A 16 -17.99 0.34 -8.56
N ASP A 17 -18.12 1.00 -7.40
CA ASP A 17 -17.83 2.42 -7.23
C ASP A 17 -16.34 2.63 -6.89
N GLU A 18 -15.62 3.22 -7.84
CA GLU A 18 -14.20 3.55 -7.70
C GLU A 18 -13.92 4.41 -6.47
N SER A 19 -14.81 5.33 -6.11
CA SER A 19 -14.61 6.22 -4.95
C SER A 19 -14.64 5.45 -3.64
N VAL A 20 -15.52 4.43 -3.55
CA VAL A 20 -15.63 3.54 -2.39
C VAL A 20 -14.41 2.62 -2.30
N ARG A 21 -14.00 2.05 -3.44
CA ARG A 21 -12.80 1.22 -3.55
C ARG A 21 -11.54 1.96 -3.11
N ASN A 22 -11.35 3.19 -3.59
CA ASN A 22 -10.17 4.01 -3.28
C ASN A 22 -10.12 4.41 -1.79
N ALA A 23 -11.28 4.79 -1.22
CA ALA A 23 -11.37 5.05 0.22
C ALA A 23 -11.09 3.80 1.05
N ALA A 24 -11.53 2.61 0.60
CA ALA A 24 -11.26 1.35 1.26
C ALA A 24 -9.76 1.00 1.27
N ILE A 25 -9.03 1.26 0.17
CA ILE A 25 -7.57 1.05 0.09
C ILE A 25 -6.85 1.89 1.16
N LEU A 26 -7.15 3.18 1.26
CA LEU A 26 -6.55 4.09 2.24
C LEU A 26 -6.86 3.68 3.69
N LEU A 27 -8.10 3.26 3.95
CA LEU A 27 -8.52 2.79 5.27
C LEU A 27 -7.79 1.50 5.66
N LEU A 28 -7.70 0.52 4.75
CA LEU A 28 -6.95 -0.72 4.97
C LEU A 28 -5.45 -0.45 5.15
N LEU A 29 -4.89 0.54 4.44
CA LEU A 29 -3.50 0.99 4.62
C LEU A 29 -3.24 1.51 6.04
N GLY A 30 -4.13 2.36 6.57
CA GLY A 30 -4.01 2.84 7.94
C GLY A 30 -4.09 1.71 8.98
N LEU A 31 -5.06 0.80 8.83
CA LEU A 31 -5.26 -0.30 9.77
C LEU A 31 -4.14 -1.35 9.72
N SER A 32 -3.64 -1.67 8.53
CA SER A 32 -2.58 -2.68 8.30
C SER A 32 -1.22 -2.24 8.82
N ARG A 33 -0.95 -0.92 8.89
CA ARG A 33 0.25 -0.36 9.53
C ARG A 33 0.27 -0.60 11.05
N SER A 34 -0.90 -0.67 11.67
CA SER A 34 -1.03 -0.73 13.14
C SER A 34 -1.14 -2.16 13.69
N SER A 35 -1.51 -3.15 12.85
CA SER A 35 -1.79 -4.51 13.33
C SER A 35 -1.40 -5.61 12.35
N ALA A 36 -0.58 -6.55 12.83
CA ALA A 36 -0.22 -7.76 12.10
C ALA A 36 -1.42 -8.68 11.84
N ALA A 37 -2.38 -8.74 12.77
CA ALA A 37 -3.58 -9.55 12.61
C ALA A 37 -4.44 -9.06 11.44
N VAL A 38 -4.56 -7.74 11.27
CA VAL A 38 -5.26 -7.13 10.14
C VAL A 38 -4.55 -7.47 8.82
N ARG A 39 -3.21 -7.37 8.76
CA ARG A 39 -2.45 -7.76 7.57
C ARG A 39 -2.71 -9.20 7.16
N GLN A 40 -2.61 -10.12 8.12
CA GLN A 40 -2.83 -11.54 7.87
C GLN A 40 -4.27 -11.82 7.44
N PHE A 41 -5.25 -11.12 8.01
CA PHE A 41 -6.64 -11.21 7.60
C PHE A 41 -6.85 -10.75 6.16
N ILE A 42 -6.29 -9.60 5.75
CA ILE A 42 -6.37 -9.09 4.38
C ILE A 42 -5.73 -10.08 3.39
N ILE A 43 -4.58 -10.66 3.75
CA ILE A 43 -3.91 -11.69 2.94
C ILE A 43 -4.79 -12.94 2.79
N PHE A 44 -5.48 -13.36 3.85
CA PHE A 44 -6.34 -14.54 3.86
C PHE A 44 -7.62 -14.36 3.04
N GLU A 45 -8.25 -13.19 3.11
CA GLU A 45 -9.54 -12.87 2.46
C GLU A 45 -9.40 -12.44 0.99
N GLU A 46 -8.45 -13.03 0.25
CA GLU A 46 -8.17 -12.72 -1.16
C GLU A 46 -7.84 -11.23 -1.44
N GLY A 47 -7.56 -10.43 -0.40
CA GLY A 47 -7.37 -8.99 -0.53
C GLY A 47 -6.15 -8.65 -1.40
N MET A 48 -5.09 -9.46 -1.32
CA MET A 48 -3.89 -9.24 -2.13
C MET A 48 -4.13 -9.51 -3.63
N GLU A 49 -4.96 -10.48 -4.01
CA GLU A 49 -5.32 -10.69 -5.42
C GLU A 49 -6.14 -9.52 -5.98
N ARG A 50 -7.09 -9.02 -5.19
CA ARG A 50 -7.91 -7.85 -5.56
C ARG A 50 -7.06 -6.59 -5.72
N LEU A 51 -6.11 -6.34 -4.82
CA LEU A 51 -5.20 -5.20 -4.93
C LEU A 51 -4.34 -5.26 -6.19
N LEU A 52 -3.87 -6.44 -6.57
CA LEU A 52 -3.10 -6.63 -7.81
C LEU A 52 -3.96 -6.45 -9.06
N ALA A 53 -5.23 -6.88 -9.02
CA ALA A 53 -6.17 -6.64 -10.11
C ALA A 53 -6.43 -5.15 -10.32
N ILE A 54 -6.69 -4.39 -9.23
CA ILE A 54 -6.84 -2.93 -9.29
C ILE A 54 -5.58 -2.29 -9.87
N LEU A 55 -4.40 -2.67 -9.39
CA LEU A 55 -3.14 -2.14 -9.89
C LEU A 55 -2.92 -2.41 -11.40
N HIS A 56 -3.39 -3.56 -11.89
CA HIS A 56 -3.34 -3.89 -13.31
C HIS A 56 -4.37 -3.07 -14.12
N GLU A 57 -5.58 -2.87 -13.60
CA GLU A 57 -6.62 -2.03 -14.23
C GLU A 57 -6.20 -0.56 -14.36
N GLU A 58 -5.51 -0.04 -13.34
CA GLU A 58 -4.95 1.33 -13.34
C GLU A 58 -3.80 1.52 -14.35
N GLY A 59 -3.35 0.44 -15.02
CA GLY A 59 -2.30 0.51 -16.04
C GLY A 59 -0.90 0.74 -15.48
N GLY A 60 -0.68 0.45 -14.18
CA GLY A 60 0.61 0.62 -13.50
C GLY A 60 0.78 1.97 -12.81
N LEU A 61 2.03 2.40 -12.62
CA LEU A 61 2.40 3.55 -11.79
C LEU A 61 2.62 4.85 -12.59
N GLY A 62 1.66 5.23 -13.42
CA GLY A 62 1.64 6.58 -13.99
C GLY A 62 1.32 7.64 -12.94
N ASP A 63 0.57 8.68 -13.32
CA ASP A 63 0.05 9.70 -12.39
C ASP A 63 -1.13 9.21 -11.52
N SER A 64 -1.37 7.89 -11.44
CA SER A 64 -2.45 7.33 -10.63
C SER A 64 -2.04 7.28 -9.15
N SER A 65 -2.67 8.14 -8.36
CA SER A 65 -2.58 8.11 -6.89
C SER A 65 -3.05 6.78 -6.31
N VAL A 66 -4.07 6.16 -6.94
CA VAL A 66 -4.64 4.88 -6.52
C VAL A 66 -3.63 3.75 -6.67
N ALA A 67 -2.88 3.71 -7.78
CA ALA A 67 -1.83 2.72 -7.99
C ALA A 67 -0.73 2.81 -6.92
N ARG A 68 -0.38 4.04 -6.50
CA ARG A 68 0.58 4.29 -5.42
C ARG A 68 0.06 3.79 -4.07
N ASP A 69 -1.18 4.13 -3.72
CA ASP A 69 -1.80 3.71 -2.46
C ASP A 69 -1.94 2.17 -2.38
N CYS A 70 -2.29 1.53 -3.51
CA CYS A 70 -2.32 0.07 -3.64
C CYS A 70 -0.96 -0.56 -3.36
N LEU A 71 0.12 0.01 -3.90
CA LEU A 71 1.47 -0.52 -3.67
C LEU A 71 1.97 -0.28 -2.25
N ASP A 72 1.66 0.86 -1.66
CA ASP A 72 1.96 1.12 -0.26
C ASP A 72 1.29 0.09 0.64
N LEU A 73 0.05 -0.28 0.34
CA LEU A 73 -0.66 -1.34 1.05
C LEU A 73 -0.01 -2.71 0.81
N VAL A 74 0.31 -3.08 -0.44
CA VAL A 74 1.04 -4.33 -0.75
C VAL A 74 2.39 -4.39 -0.03
N ALA A 75 3.13 -3.29 0.05
CA ALA A 75 4.39 -3.20 0.76
C ALA A 75 4.22 -3.44 2.27
N VAL A 76 3.19 -2.85 2.89
CA VAL A 76 2.85 -3.08 4.30
C VAL A 76 2.48 -4.54 4.55
N LEU A 77 1.71 -5.16 3.65
CA LEU A 77 1.35 -6.59 3.74
C LEU A 77 2.57 -7.51 3.62
N CYS A 78 3.60 -7.12 2.86
CA CYS A 78 4.83 -7.86 2.66
C CYS A 78 5.92 -7.63 3.74
N GLY A 79 5.86 -6.50 4.46
CA GLY A 79 6.94 -6.05 5.34
C GLY A 79 7.13 -6.87 6.63
N GLU A 80 6.04 -7.31 7.27
CA GLU A 80 6.11 -7.85 8.65
C GLU A 80 5.60 -9.30 8.81
N GLY A 81 5.53 -10.07 7.73
CA GLY A 81 5.17 -11.49 7.82
C GLY A 81 5.41 -12.20 6.51
N GLY A 82 6.11 -13.35 6.56
CA GLY A 82 6.45 -14.13 5.38
C GLY A 82 5.23 -14.56 4.53
N GLY A 83 4.02 -14.54 5.09
CA GLY A 83 2.78 -14.87 4.39
C GLY A 83 2.50 -13.98 3.17
N GLY A 84 2.59 -12.65 3.32
CA GLY A 84 2.35 -11.72 2.22
C GLY A 84 3.38 -11.86 1.10
N ARG A 85 4.65 -12.04 1.48
CA ARG A 85 5.76 -12.26 0.52
C ARG A 85 5.61 -13.59 -0.22
N ASN A 86 5.22 -14.66 0.46
CA ASN A 86 5.05 -15.98 -0.14
C ASN A 86 3.85 -16.01 -1.08
N MET A 87 2.73 -15.38 -0.70
CA MET A 87 1.56 -15.26 -1.56
C MET A 87 1.87 -14.42 -2.80
N LEU A 88 2.54 -13.28 -2.65
CA LEU A 88 2.96 -12.45 -3.79
C LEU A 88 3.91 -13.22 -4.72
N ALA A 89 4.87 -13.96 -4.18
CA ALA A 89 5.80 -14.78 -4.96
C ALA A 89 5.13 -15.95 -5.68
N SER A 90 4.00 -16.45 -5.14
CA SER A 90 3.23 -17.56 -5.71
C SER A 90 2.17 -17.09 -6.71
N SER A 91 1.78 -15.81 -6.66
CA SER A 91 0.76 -15.24 -7.52
C SER A 91 1.32 -14.96 -8.92
N ARG A 92 0.77 -15.65 -9.92
CA ARG A 92 1.11 -15.43 -11.33
C ARG A 92 0.84 -13.99 -11.77
N GLN A 93 -0.25 -13.39 -11.29
CA GLN A 93 -0.61 -12.00 -11.58
C GLN A 93 0.46 -11.02 -11.06
N ALA A 94 0.99 -11.27 -9.86
CA ALA A 94 2.08 -10.48 -9.30
C ALA A 94 3.37 -10.61 -10.11
N LEU A 95 3.67 -11.82 -10.61
CA LEU A 95 4.85 -12.08 -11.43
C LEU A 95 4.76 -11.42 -12.82
N GLU A 96 3.58 -11.39 -13.43
CA GLU A 96 3.34 -10.70 -14.71
C GLU A 96 3.44 -9.16 -14.54
N MET A 97 3.02 -8.64 -13.37
CA MET A 97 3.16 -7.22 -13.03
C MET A 97 4.55 -6.83 -12.55
N LEU A 98 5.38 -7.79 -12.12
CA LEU A 98 6.70 -7.53 -11.56
C LEU A 98 7.66 -6.92 -12.59
N VAL A 99 7.59 -7.30 -13.86
CA VAL A 99 8.43 -6.73 -14.93
C VAL A 99 8.13 -5.24 -15.16
N PRO A 100 6.88 -4.82 -15.44
CA PRO A 100 6.58 -3.39 -15.60
C PRO A 100 6.78 -2.60 -14.30
N LEU A 101 6.54 -3.20 -13.13
CA LEU A 101 6.83 -2.56 -11.85
C LEU A 101 8.33 -2.40 -11.58
N LEU A 102 9.17 -3.37 -11.93
CA LEU A 102 10.64 -3.28 -11.81
C LEU A 102 11.21 -2.27 -12.80
N GLU A 103 10.69 -2.23 -14.02
CA GLU A 103 11.08 -1.22 -15.00
C GLU A 103 10.70 0.19 -14.56
N TRP A 104 9.52 0.36 -13.97
CA TRP A 104 9.11 1.59 -13.33
C TRP A 104 10.00 1.94 -12.13
N TRP A 105 10.20 1.00 -11.20
CA TRP A 105 11.03 1.20 -10.01
C TRP A 105 12.45 1.60 -10.36
N ARG A 106 13.02 0.97 -11.39
CA ARG A 106 14.36 1.27 -11.92
C ARG A 106 14.44 2.70 -12.48
N CYS A 107 13.33 3.26 -12.98
CA CYS A 107 13.25 4.63 -13.47
C CYS A 107 12.85 5.66 -12.40
N SER A 108 12.34 5.23 -11.24
CA SER A 108 11.85 6.14 -10.20
C SER A 108 12.99 6.63 -9.29
N GLU A 109 13.19 7.96 -9.25
CA GLU A 109 14.08 8.69 -8.33
C GLU A 109 13.48 8.84 -6.92
N TRP A 110 12.87 7.81 -6.33
CA TRP A 110 11.98 7.97 -5.17
C TRP A 110 12.66 7.90 -3.77
N ARG A 111 13.80 8.59 -3.58
CA ARG A 111 14.27 8.95 -2.22
C ARG A 111 15.01 10.28 -2.16
N LYS A 112 14.49 11.30 -2.85
CA LYS A 112 15.01 12.67 -2.69
C LYS A 112 14.12 13.59 -1.87
N GLU A 113 12.94 13.14 -1.47
CA GLU A 113 12.05 13.92 -0.61
C GLU A 113 11.81 13.17 0.71
N SER A 114 12.90 12.87 1.40
CA SER A 114 12.85 12.62 2.84
C SER A 114 13.39 13.87 3.48
N VAL A 115 12.50 14.86 3.64
CA VAL A 115 12.54 15.96 4.62
C VAL A 115 13.94 16.28 5.11
N GLU A 116 14.57 17.30 4.51
CA GLU A 116 15.67 17.97 5.20
C GLU A 116 15.08 18.59 6.48
N PRO A 117 15.62 18.28 7.67
CA PRO A 117 15.23 19.02 8.86
C PRO A 117 15.61 20.48 8.63
N GLU A 118 14.62 21.37 8.67
CA GLU A 118 14.85 22.80 8.79
C GLU A 118 15.74 22.99 10.04
N GLU A 119 16.98 23.43 9.82
CA GLU A 119 17.85 23.86 10.92
C GLU A 119 17.16 25.08 11.54
N GLU A 120 16.63 24.90 12.75
CA GLU A 120 16.18 26.01 13.58
C GLU A 120 17.42 26.85 13.90
N ASP A 121 17.53 28.02 13.25
CA ASP A 121 18.51 29.04 13.60
C ASP A 121 18.25 29.44 15.07
N GLU A 122 19.08 28.92 15.99
CA GLU A 122 19.19 29.44 17.35
C GLU A 122 19.77 30.86 17.25
N GLU A 123 18.89 31.88 17.24
CA GLU A 123 19.30 33.26 17.51
C GLU A 123 19.85 33.33 18.94
N GLU A 124 21.17 33.41 19.06
CA GLU A 124 21.89 33.74 20.29
C GLU A 124 21.51 35.18 20.71
N ASP A 125 20.54 35.31 21.60
CA ASP A 125 20.34 36.54 22.37
C ASP A 125 21.52 36.70 23.35
N GLU A 126 22.55 37.42 22.91
CA GLU A 126 23.56 38.04 23.78
C GLU A 126 22.91 39.17 24.61
N GLU A 127 22.42 38.86 25.81
CA GLU A 127 22.24 39.85 26.88
C GLU A 127 22.98 39.40 28.16
N GLU A 128 24.21 39.91 28.36
CA GLU A 128 24.68 40.64 29.56
C GLU A 128 26.16 41.06 29.46
#